data_AF-A0A0F9DE55-F1
#
_entry.id   AF-A0A0F9DE55-F1
#
_cell.length_a   1.000
_cell.length_b   1.000
_cell.length_c   1.000
_cell.angle_alpha   90.00
_cell.angle_beta   90.00
_cell.angle_gamma   90.00
#
_symmetry.space_group_name_H-M   'P 1'
#
loop_
_entity.id
_entity.type
_entity.pdbx_description
1 polymer ?
#
loop_
_entity_poly.entity_id
_entity_poly.type
_entity_poly.pdbx_seq_one_letter_code
_entity_poly.pdbx_strand_id
1 'polypeptide(L)'
;MKFTGHFTGPVFDLEAWKAELRTHLEAKLYEYVREWLRAVTGRVPVWSGMSQASLLAISEMVGGRLVISPKVKSRVPKGRALGTATPSITDSDFTITVVTKVPHYTSQEYRKSPVGGSPSAPWFSLFAGAEAFRAIAQDLHLPPVHFKPFVKTI
;
A
#
# COMPACT_ATOMS: atom_id res chain seq x y z
N MET A 1 60.14 -9.72 25.10
CA MET A 1 58.96 -8.83 25.32
C MET A 1 57.85 -9.27 24.39
N LYS A 2 56.61 -9.36 24.88
CA LYS A 2 55.42 -9.65 24.08
C LYS A 2 54.58 -8.36 24.04
N PHE A 3 54.28 -7.86 22.86
CA PHE A 3 53.37 -6.74 22.66
C PHE A 3 52.03 -7.31 22.22
N THR A 4 50.96 -6.98 22.93
CA THR A 4 49.57 -7.29 22.56
C THR A 4 48.92 -6.03 22.04
N GLY A 5 48.24 -6.13 20.91
CA GLY A 5 47.52 -5.03 20.28
C GLY A 5 46.04 -5.38 20.06
N HIS A 6 45.17 -4.39 20.15
CA HIS A 6 43.77 -4.51 19.75
C HIS A 6 43.56 -3.71 18.48
N PHE A 7 43.12 -4.37 17.41
CA PHE A 7 42.63 -3.69 16.22
C PHE A 7 41.11 -3.52 16.34
N THR A 8 40.64 -2.27 16.28
CA THR A 8 39.23 -1.93 16.20
C THR A 8 38.91 -1.34 14.83
N GLY A 9 37.86 -1.85 14.18
CA GLY A 9 37.41 -1.35 12.88
C GLY A 9 35.89 -1.45 12.72
N PRO A 10 35.28 -0.66 11.81
CA PRO A 10 33.86 -0.79 11.51
C PRO A 10 33.60 -2.02 10.64
N VAL A 11 32.56 -2.79 10.98
CA VAL A 11 32.04 -3.87 10.14
C VAL A 11 30.57 -3.61 9.84
N PHE A 12 30.22 -3.71 8.56
CA PHE A 12 28.86 -3.61 8.09
C PHE A 12 28.21 -4.99 8.03
N ASP A 13 27.02 -5.09 8.62
CA ASP A 13 26.21 -6.30 8.63
C ASP A 13 25.16 -6.22 7.52
N LEU A 14 25.54 -6.67 6.32
CA LEU A 14 24.71 -6.56 5.12
C LEU A 14 23.37 -7.30 5.26
N GLU A 15 23.36 -8.48 5.88
CA GLU A 15 22.16 -9.30 6.00
C GLU A 15 21.19 -8.70 7.02
N ALA A 16 21.68 -8.17 8.15
CA ALA A 16 20.84 -7.43 9.08
C ALA A 16 20.23 -6.17 8.44
N TRP A 17 21.02 -5.41 7.68
CA TRP A 17 20.53 -4.21 7.01
C TRP A 17 19.51 -4.52 5.90
N LYS A 18 19.69 -5.61 5.14
CA LYS A 18 18.68 -6.08 4.17
C LYS A 18 17.36 -6.44 4.84
N ALA A 19 17.40 -7.12 5.99
CA ALA A 19 16.19 -7.48 6.73
C ALA A 19 15.46 -6.24 7.27
N GLU A 20 16.20 -5.25 7.77
CA GLU A 20 15.66 -3.96 8.18
C GLU A 20 15.05 -3.19 7.01
N LEU A 21 15.77 -3.10 5.89
CA LEU A 21 15.30 -2.48 4.66
C LEU A 21 13.99 -3.11 4.17
N ARG A 22 13.91 -4.43 4.13
CA ARG A 22 12.70 -5.15 3.73
C ARG A 22 11.52 -4.82 4.64
N THR A 23 11.72 -4.87 5.96
CA THR A 23 10.69 -4.55 6.94
C THR A 23 10.21 -3.10 6.79
N HIS A 24 11.15 -2.17 6.56
CA HIS A 24 10.86 -0.76 6.35
C HIS A 24 10.02 -0.53 5.07
N LEU A 25 10.45 -1.09 3.94
CA LEU A 25 9.76 -0.95 2.65
C LEU A 25 8.36 -1.57 2.69
N GLU A 26 8.21 -2.73 3.32
CA GLU A 26 6.91 -3.37 3.53
C GLU A 26 5.98 -2.47 4.34
N ALA A 27 6.43 -1.97 5.50
CA ALA A 27 5.64 -1.07 6.35
C ALA A 27 5.21 0.21 5.60
N LYS A 28 6.12 0.79 4.80
CA LYS A 28 5.85 1.96 3.98
C LYS A 28 4.84 1.68 2.87
N LEU A 29 4.93 0.53 2.21
CA LEU A 29 3.96 0.12 1.20
C LEU A 29 2.53 0.05 1.80
N TYR A 30 2.38 -0.55 2.98
CA TYR A 30 1.08 -0.59 3.68
C TYR A 30 0.58 0.80 4.10
N GLU A 31 1.47 1.72 4.48
CA GLU A 31 1.14 3.13 4.75
C GLU A 31 0.64 3.82 3.47
N TYR A 32 1.32 3.64 2.35
CA TYR A 32 0.97 4.27 1.08
C TYR A 32 -0.35 3.75 0.52
N VAL A 33 -0.63 2.45 0.68
CA VAL A 33 -1.91 1.87 0.28
C VAL A 33 -3.06 2.37 1.18
N ARG A 34 -2.81 2.68 2.46
CA ARG A 34 -3.81 3.34 3.31
C ARG A 34 -4.17 4.74 2.81
N GLU A 35 -3.20 5.54 2.41
CA GLU A 35 -3.46 6.87 1.84
C GLU A 35 -4.12 6.80 0.46
N TRP A 36 -3.70 5.85 -0.37
CA TRP A 36 -4.40 5.54 -1.63
C TRP A 36 -5.88 5.22 -1.35
N LEU A 37 -6.16 4.35 -0.38
CA LEU A 37 -7.52 3.94 -0.03
C LEU A 37 -8.35 5.12 0.51
N ARG A 38 -7.74 6.00 1.29
CA ARG A 38 -8.38 7.23 1.80
C ARG A 38 -8.79 8.16 0.66
N ALA A 39 -7.92 8.38 -0.31
CA ALA A 39 -8.22 9.22 -1.47
C ALA A 39 -9.33 8.62 -2.35
N VAL A 40 -9.29 7.30 -2.58
CA VAL A 40 -10.33 6.59 -3.36
C VAL A 40 -11.69 6.65 -2.66
N THR A 41 -11.73 6.41 -1.35
CA THR A 41 -12.98 6.39 -0.56
C THR A 41 -13.56 7.79 -0.31
N GLY A 42 -12.75 8.84 -0.43
CA GLY A 42 -13.26 10.22 -0.50
C GLY A 42 -14.12 10.49 -1.75
N ARG A 43 -13.97 9.69 -2.81
CA ARG A 43 -14.73 9.82 -4.07
C ARG A 43 -15.74 8.69 -4.31
N VAL A 44 -15.52 7.51 -3.72
CA VAL A 44 -16.45 6.38 -3.82
C VAL A 44 -17.23 6.26 -2.52
N PRO A 45 -18.57 6.37 -2.52
CA PRO A 45 -19.36 6.16 -1.31
C PRO A 45 -19.05 4.77 -0.71
N VAL A 46 -18.58 4.73 0.54
CA VAL A 46 -18.19 3.50 1.24
C VAL A 46 -19.34 2.49 1.37
N TRP A 47 -20.57 2.96 1.38
CA TRP A 47 -21.79 2.14 1.39
C TRP A 47 -22.19 1.57 0.02
N SER A 48 -21.48 1.94 -1.05
CA SER A 48 -21.77 1.43 -2.39
C SER A 48 -21.34 -0.03 -2.55
N GLY A 49 -22.05 -0.77 -3.42
CA GLY A 49 -21.63 -2.11 -3.84
C GLY A 49 -20.24 -2.13 -4.50
N MET A 50 -19.78 -1.00 -5.06
CA MET A 50 -18.45 -0.88 -5.66
C MET A 50 -17.33 -0.90 -4.62
N SER A 51 -17.50 -0.16 -3.52
CA SER A 51 -16.56 -0.17 -2.39
C SER A 51 -16.51 -1.54 -1.72
N GLN A 52 -17.67 -2.17 -1.49
CA GLN A 52 -17.74 -3.52 -0.93
C GLN A 52 -17.10 -4.57 -1.84
N ALA A 53 -17.28 -4.45 -3.15
CA ALA A 53 -16.73 -5.40 -4.10
C ALA A 53 -15.23 -5.24 -4.34
N SER A 54 -14.66 -4.02 -4.22
CA SER A 54 -13.30 -3.73 -4.70
C SER A 54 -12.32 -3.26 -3.62
N LEU A 55 -12.82 -2.57 -2.58
CA LEU A 55 -11.98 -1.87 -1.61
C LEU A 55 -11.88 -2.59 -0.26
N LEU A 56 -12.82 -3.50 0.01
CA LEU A 56 -12.89 -4.25 1.26
C LEU A 56 -11.65 -5.12 1.49
N ALA A 57 -11.24 -5.90 0.48
CA ALA A 57 -10.04 -6.74 0.55
C ALA A 57 -8.76 -5.92 0.79
N ILE A 58 -8.67 -4.73 0.16
CA ILE A 58 -7.53 -3.82 0.36
C ILE A 58 -7.55 -3.26 1.79
N SER A 59 -8.72 -2.82 2.27
CA SER A 59 -8.88 -2.31 3.64
C SER A 59 -8.49 -3.34 4.68
N GLU A 60 -8.95 -4.58 4.54
CA GLU A 60 -8.62 -5.67 5.45
C GLU A 60 -7.11 -5.96 5.44
N MET A 61 -6.51 -6.02 4.25
CA MET A 61 -5.07 -6.26 4.08
C MET A 61 -4.21 -5.18 4.75
N VAL A 62 -4.60 -3.92 4.69
CA VAL A 62 -3.84 -2.81 5.31
C VAL A 62 -4.20 -2.54 6.78
N GLY A 63 -4.99 -3.42 7.41
CA GLY A 63 -5.45 -3.25 8.79
C GLY A 63 -6.41 -2.07 8.98
N GLY A 64 -6.97 -1.54 7.89
CA GLY A 64 -7.95 -0.45 7.90
C GLY A 64 -9.36 -0.98 8.14
N ARG A 65 -10.22 -0.14 8.72
CA ARG A 65 -11.65 -0.42 8.87
C ARG A 65 -12.47 0.54 8.00
N LEU A 66 -12.91 0.07 6.83
CA LEU A 66 -13.95 0.76 6.07
C LEU A 66 -15.28 0.70 6.83
N VAL A 67 -15.66 1.80 7.49
CA VAL A 67 -16.97 1.91 8.14
C VAL A 67 -18.03 2.19 7.08
N ILE A 68 -18.74 1.14 6.69
CA ILE A 68 -19.83 1.20 5.71
C ILE A 68 -21.12 1.66 6.42
N SER A 69 -21.51 2.91 6.24
CA SER A 69 -22.78 3.48 6.73
C SER A 69 -23.37 4.41 5.67
N PRO A 70 -24.67 4.36 5.31
CA PRO A 70 -25.78 3.68 5.99
C PRO A 70 -26.07 2.28 5.45
N LYS A 71 -26.77 1.47 6.26
CA LYS A 71 -27.28 0.14 5.93
C LYS A 71 -28.41 0.23 4.87
N VAL A 72 -28.07 0.58 3.63
CA VAL A 72 -29.05 0.60 2.54
C VAL A 72 -29.58 -0.83 2.31
N LYS A 73 -30.90 -0.99 2.18
CA LYS A 73 -31.56 -2.24 1.72
C LYS A 73 -31.20 -2.46 0.24
N SER A 74 -29.97 -2.85 -0.06
CA SER A 74 -29.53 -3.12 -1.44
C SER A 74 -30.33 -4.29 -2.03
N ARG A 75 -30.91 -4.08 -3.22
CA ARG A 75 -31.65 -5.08 -4.04
C ARG A 75 -30.76 -5.87 -5.01
N VAL A 76 -29.45 -5.79 -4.87
CA VAL A 76 -28.49 -6.65 -5.60
C VAL A 76 -27.98 -7.68 -4.58
N PRO A 77 -27.94 -8.99 -4.90
CA PRO A 77 -27.37 -9.96 -3.98
C PRO A 77 -25.98 -9.45 -3.58
N LYS A 78 -25.74 -9.34 -2.28
CA LYS A 78 -24.47 -8.94 -1.64
C LYS A 78 -23.41 -10.00 -1.94
N GLY A 79 -23.12 -10.19 -3.22
CA GLY A 79 -22.16 -11.16 -3.73
C GLY A 79 -20.81 -10.86 -3.14
N ARG A 80 -20.11 -11.92 -2.75
CA ARG A 80 -18.71 -11.96 -2.30
C ARG A 80 -17.89 -10.80 -2.87
N ALA A 81 -16.98 -10.24 -2.06
CA ALA A 81 -15.93 -9.35 -2.54
C ALA A 81 -15.38 -9.88 -3.87
N LEU A 82 -15.68 -9.16 -4.96
CA LEU A 82 -15.29 -9.56 -6.32
C LEU A 82 -13.87 -9.12 -6.66
N GLY A 83 -13.26 -8.36 -5.75
CA GLY A 83 -11.89 -7.92 -5.84
C GLY A 83 -10.98 -8.66 -4.89
N THR A 84 -9.75 -8.86 -5.34
CA THR A 84 -8.66 -9.48 -4.58
C THR A 84 -7.55 -8.45 -4.43
N ALA A 85 -6.96 -8.40 -3.24
CA ALA A 85 -5.73 -7.67 -2.98
C ALA A 85 -4.68 -8.71 -2.59
N THR A 86 -3.62 -8.83 -3.39
CA THR A 86 -2.54 -9.78 -3.15
C THR A 86 -1.22 -9.03 -3.07
N PRO A 87 -0.56 -8.99 -1.90
CA PRO A 87 0.79 -8.48 -1.81
C PRO A 87 1.77 -9.48 -2.44
N SER A 88 2.71 -8.96 -3.21
CA SER A 88 3.87 -9.70 -3.71
C SER A 88 5.11 -8.92 -3.30
N ILE A 89 5.79 -9.44 -2.28
CA ILE A 89 6.98 -8.85 -1.67
C ILE A 89 8.13 -9.82 -1.92
N THR A 90 8.99 -9.44 -2.85
CA THR A 90 10.24 -10.13 -3.17
C THR A 90 11.43 -9.27 -2.74
N ASP A 91 12.64 -9.76 -2.94
CA ASP A 91 13.85 -8.99 -2.62
C ASP A 91 14.05 -7.80 -3.56
N SER A 92 13.42 -7.80 -4.74
CA SER A 92 13.50 -6.75 -5.76
C SER A 92 12.24 -5.90 -5.88
N ASP A 93 11.08 -6.45 -5.54
CA ASP A 93 9.79 -5.87 -5.88
C ASP A 93 8.83 -5.89 -4.68
N PHE A 94 8.25 -4.72 -4.41
CA PHE A 94 7.26 -4.51 -3.35
C PHE A 94 5.97 -4.04 -4.00
N THR A 95 5.09 -4.99 -4.34
CA THR A 95 3.88 -4.70 -5.10
C THR A 95 2.63 -5.20 -4.39
N ILE A 96 1.53 -4.47 -4.57
CA ILE A 96 0.18 -4.91 -4.18
C ILE A 96 -0.66 -4.91 -5.45
N THR A 97 -1.08 -6.10 -5.86
CA THR A 97 -1.96 -6.25 -7.01
C THR A 97 -3.41 -6.21 -6.56
N VAL A 98 -4.16 -5.27 -7.11
CA VAL A 98 -5.61 -5.16 -6.90
C VAL A 98 -6.30 -5.57 -8.19
N VAL A 99 -7.10 -6.64 -8.11
CA VAL A 99 -8.00 -7.03 -9.20
C VAL A 99 -9.41 -6.68 -8.76
N THR A 100 -10.19 -6.04 -9.62
CA THR A 100 -11.64 -5.84 -9.41
C THR A 100 -12.40 -6.23 -10.67
N LYS A 101 -13.54 -6.90 -10.49
CA LYS A 101 -14.46 -7.24 -11.59
C LYS A 101 -15.60 -6.23 -11.74
N VAL A 102 -15.53 -5.09 -11.05
CA VAL A 102 -16.56 -4.04 -11.11
C VAL A 102 -16.44 -3.29 -12.44
N PRO A 103 -17.37 -3.47 -13.40
CA PRO A 103 -17.23 -2.89 -14.75
C PRO A 103 -17.23 -1.36 -14.76
N HIS A 104 -17.76 -0.74 -13.70
CA HIS A 104 -17.77 0.71 -13.53
C HIS A 104 -16.37 1.31 -13.36
N TYR A 105 -15.40 0.60 -12.77
CA TYR A 105 -14.02 1.08 -12.74
C TYR A 105 -13.42 1.07 -14.15
N THR A 106 -13.57 -0.05 -14.86
CA THR A 106 -13.04 -0.21 -16.22
C THR A 106 -13.65 0.79 -17.20
N SER A 107 -14.97 0.87 -17.27
CA SER A 107 -15.67 1.75 -18.23
C SER A 107 -15.38 3.24 -18.02
N GLN A 108 -15.13 3.68 -16.79
CA GLN A 108 -14.83 5.07 -16.46
C GLN A 108 -13.38 5.45 -16.79
N GLU A 109 -12.42 4.56 -16.53
CA GLU A 109 -11.02 4.80 -16.91
C GLU A 109 -10.85 4.94 -18.43
N TYR A 110 -11.58 4.14 -19.21
CA TYR A 110 -11.51 4.18 -20.68
C TYR A 110 -12.24 5.37 -21.31
N ARG A 111 -13.28 5.92 -20.66
CA ARG A 111 -14.18 6.89 -21.33
C ARG A 111 -14.00 8.35 -20.92
N LYS A 112 -13.14 8.69 -19.94
CA LYS A 112 -12.95 10.07 -19.43
C LYS A 112 -14.27 10.87 -19.45
N SER A 113 -15.36 10.34 -18.87
CA SER A 113 -16.70 10.89 -19.16
C SER A 113 -16.82 12.33 -18.63
N PRO A 114 -16.83 13.38 -19.47
CA PRO A 114 -16.68 14.77 -19.00
C PRO A 114 -18.01 15.52 -18.89
N VAL A 115 -19.15 14.93 -19.27
CA VAL A 115 -20.41 15.69 -19.39
C VAL A 115 -21.58 14.87 -18.84
N GLY A 116 -22.21 15.36 -17.77
CA GLY A 116 -23.48 14.82 -17.25
C GLY A 116 -23.38 13.67 -16.23
N GLY A 117 -22.25 13.50 -15.55
CA GLY A 117 -22.07 12.44 -14.56
C GLY A 117 -22.97 12.57 -13.33
N SER A 118 -23.57 11.45 -12.88
CA SER A 118 -24.26 11.34 -11.58
C SER A 118 -23.38 11.79 -10.39
N PRO A 119 -23.88 12.59 -9.44
CA PRO A 119 -23.13 13.01 -8.23
C PRO A 119 -22.58 11.87 -7.36
N SER A 120 -23.05 10.63 -7.57
CA SER A 120 -22.76 9.45 -6.76
C SER A 120 -21.83 8.41 -7.40
N ALA A 121 -21.25 8.70 -8.57
CA ALA A 121 -20.31 7.79 -9.23
C ALA A 121 -18.84 8.08 -8.86
N PRO A 122 -17.93 7.08 -8.95
CA PRO A 122 -16.58 7.15 -8.43
C PRO A 122 -15.65 7.87 -9.42
N TRP A 123 -15.90 9.16 -9.67
CA TRP A 123 -15.18 9.94 -10.67
C TRP A 123 -13.69 10.01 -10.33
N PHE A 124 -12.85 9.52 -11.24
CA PHE A 124 -11.38 9.61 -11.11
C PHE A 124 -10.87 9.11 -9.75
N SER A 125 -11.54 8.14 -9.12
CA SER A 125 -11.16 7.68 -7.78
C SER A 125 -9.83 6.95 -7.79
N LEU A 126 -9.58 6.11 -8.79
CA LEU A 126 -8.28 5.43 -8.99
C LEU A 126 -7.17 6.44 -9.31
N PHE A 127 -7.47 7.49 -10.08
CA PHE A 127 -6.55 8.60 -10.33
C PHE A 127 -6.25 9.39 -9.04
N ALA A 128 -7.25 9.68 -8.21
CA ALA A 128 -7.08 10.25 -6.87
C ALA A 128 -6.13 9.42 -6.02
N GLY A 129 -6.37 8.10 -6.00
CA GLY A 129 -5.52 7.16 -5.30
C GLY A 129 -4.10 7.20 -5.82
N ALA A 130 -3.91 7.18 -7.14
CA ALA A 130 -2.59 7.21 -7.77
C ALA A 130 -1.83 8.51 -7.46
N GLU A 131 -2.51 9.66 -7.45
CA GLU A 131 -1.92 10.94 -7.05
C GLU A 131 -1.52 10.94 -5.57
N ALA A 132 -2.42 10.48 -4.68
CA ALA A 132 -2.14 10.41 -3.25
C ALA A 132 -0.98 9.44 -2.95
N PHE A 133 -0.96 8.28 -3.59
CA PHE A 133 0.14 7.31 -3.50
C PHE A 133 1.46 7.93 -3.96
N ARG A 134 1.46 8.61 -5.12
CA ARG A 134 2.67 9.25 -5.64
C ARG A 134 3.18 10.34 -4.70
N ALA A 135 2.29 11.16 -4.16
CA ALA A 135 2.66 12.24 -3.26
C ALA A 135 3.37 11.70 -2.00
N ILE A 136 2.84 10.65 -1.37
CA ILE A 136 3.47 10.07 -0.17
C ILE A 136 4.70 9.21 -0.48
N ALA A 137 4.73 8.56 -1.66
CA ALA A 137 5.87 7.75 -2.07
C ALA A 137 7.14 8.59 -2.36
N GLN A 138 6.99 9.88 -2.63
CA GLN A 138 8.12 10.80 -2.80
C GLN A 138 8.90 11.03 -1.50
N ASP A 139 8.27 10.82 -0.34
CA ASP A 139 8.90 11.00 0.98
C ASP A 139 9.60 9.73 1.51
N LEU A 140 9.83 8.74 0.65
CA LEU A 140 10.51 7.50 1.04
C LEU A 140 12.00 7.76 1.34
N HIS A 141 12.39 7.56 2.59
CA HIS A 141 13.78 7.60 3.02
C HIS A 141 14.22 6.20 3.42
N LEU A 142 15.39 5.76 2.94
CA LEU A 142 15.95 4.45 3.30
C LEU A 142 16.42 4.45 4.77
N PRO A 143 16.33 3.30 5.46
CA PRO A 143 16.86 3.18 6.81
C PRO A 143 18.39 3.41 6.82
N PRO A 144 18.91 4.06 7.87
CA PRO A 144 20.33 4.38 7.97
C PRO A 144 21.19 3.11 8.04
N VAL A 145 22.43 3.21 7.56
CA VAL A 145 23.40 2.13 7.64
C VAL A 145 24.10 2.17 9.00
N HIS A 146 24.03 1.08 9.75
CA HIS A 146 24.70 0.94 11.04
C HIS A 146 25.96 0.09 10.93
N PHE A 147 27.09 0.63 11.38
CA PHE A 147 28.36 -0.10 11.48
C PHE A 147 28.55 -0.60 12.92
N LYS A 148 28.88 -1.89 13.08
CA LYS A 148 29.22 -2.47 14.37
C LYS A 148 30.74 -2.45 14.56
N PRO A 149 31.25 -2.20 15.78
CA PRO A 149 32.68 -2.31 16.04
C PRO A 149 33.10 -3.78 16.00
N PHE A 150 34.14 -4.06 15.21
CA PHE A 150 34.85 -5.33 15.20
C PHE A 150 36.15 -5.17 15.97
N VAL A 151 36.39 -6.07 16.93
CA VAL A 151 37.60 -6.09 17.74
C VAL A 151 38.33 -7.41 17.48
N LYS A 152 39.58 -7.33 17.02
CA LYS A 152 40.46 -8.49 16.89
C LYS A 152 41.69 -8.29 17.77
N THR A 153 41.94 -9.25 18.64
CA THR A 153 43.16 -9.31 19.47
C THR A 153 44.26 -10.02 18.69
N ILE A 154 45.44 -9.42 18.66
CA ILE A 154 46.63 -9.91 17.95
C ILE A 154 47.74 -10.17 18.96
#